data_AF-A0A924XQ14-F1
#
_entry.id   AF-A0A924XQ14-F1
#
_cell.length_a   1.000
_cell.length_b   1.000
_cell.length_c   1.000
_cell.angle_alpha   90.00
_cell.angle_beta   90.00
_cell.angle_gamma   90.00
#
_symmetry.space_group_name_H-M   'P 1'
#
loop_
_entity.id
_entity.type
_entity.pdbx_description
1 polymer ?
#
loop_
_entity_poly.entity_id
_entity_poly.type
_entity_poly.pdbx_seq_one_letter_code
_entity_poly.pdbx_strand_id
1 'polypeptide(L)' 'MCWTSYAPGYIDRAHEVIVGLQIERPFRRSVLPSGGLKIMEVGATAAGFTPEIMACRRSAR' A
#
# COMPACT_ATOMS: atom_id res chain seq x y z
N MET A 1 5.57 8.19 -6.09
CA MET A 1 4.64 8.57 -5.01
C MET A 1 3.53 9.40 -5.64
N CYS A 2 2.30 8.90 -5.72
CA CYS A 2 1.19 9.61 -6.39
C CYS A 2 0.16 10.00 -5.33
N TRP A 3 -0.22 11.28 -5.31
CA TRP A 3 -1.08 11.86 -4.29
C TRP A 3 -2.56 11.50 -4.46
N THR A 4 -2.98 11.06 -5.64
CA THR A 4 -4.38 10.76 -6.01
C THR A 4 -4.68 9.27 -6.14
N SER A 5 -3.78 8.39 -5.71
CA SER A 5 -3.97 6.94 -5.86
C SER A 5 -4.93 6.30 -4.85
N TYR A 6 -5.30 7.00 -3.78
CA TYR A 6 -6.16 6.47 -2.73
C TYR A 6 -7.34 7.40 -2.46
N ALA A 7 -8.49 6.81 -2.12
CA ALA A 7 -9.64 7.54 -1.61
C ALA A 7 -9.35 8.11 -0.21
N PRO A 8 -10.06 9.17 0.23
CA PRO A 8 -9.92 9.70 1.58
C PRO A 8 -10.31 8.63 2.63
N GLY A 9 -9.44 8.42 3.60
CA GLY A 9 -9.69 7.55 4.75
C GLY A 9 -10.10 8.34 5.99
N TYR A 10 -10.89 7.70 6.85
CA TYR A 10 -11.34 8.24 8.14
C TYR A 10 -11.29 7.12 9.19
N ILE A 11 -10.96 7.44 10.44
CA ILE A 11 -11.12 6.53 11.59
C ILE A 11 -12.52 6.73 12.16
N ASP A 12 -12.89 7.97 12.45
CA ASP A 12 -14.24 8.35 12.91
C ASP A 12 -14.66 9.72 12.33
N ARG A 13 -15.55 9.68 11.33
CA ARG A 13 -16.03 10.88 10.63
C ARG A 13 -16.77 11.86 11.53
N ALA A 14 -17.36 11.43 12.63
CA ALA A 14 -18.15 12.30 13.49
C ALA A 14 -17.30 13.08 14.51
N HIS A 15 -16.13 12.56 14.87
CA HIS A 15 -15.33 13.08 15.97
C HIS A 15 -13.93 13.58 15.57
N GLU A 16 -13.56 13.49 14.27
CA GLU A 16 -12.28 13.98 13.76
C GLU A 16 -12.31 15.48 13.44
N VAL A 17 -11.50 16.27 14.16
CA VAL A 17 -11.24 17.69 13.86
C VAL A 17 -10.14 17.85 12.80
N ILE A 18 -9.17 16.93 12.78
CA ILE A 18 -8.08 16.88 11.79
C ILE A 18 -8.27 15.62 10.98
N VAL A 19 -8.50 15.79 9.67
CA VAL A 19 -8.73 14.69 8.73
C VAL A 19 -7.53 14.47 7.82
N GLY A 20 -7.37 13.23 7.36
CA GLY A 20 -6.37 12.85 6.37
C GLY A 20 -5.59 11.62 6.79
N LEU A 21 -5.91 10.49 6.16
CA LEU A 21 -5.09 9.28 6.25
C LEU A 21 -4.26 9.12 4.98
N GLN A 22 -3.11 8.45 5.13
CA GLN A 22 -2.23 8.13 4.00
C GLN A 22 -2.93 7.26 2.93
N ILE A 23 -3.94 6.49 3.34
CA ILE A 23 -4.78 5.64 2.49
C ILE A 23 -6.19 5.51 3.10
N GLU A 24 -7.10 4.93 2.34
CA GLU A 24 -8.53 4.82 2.65
C GLU A 24 -8.89 4.14 3.99
N ARG A 25 -7.99 3.31 4.55
CA ARG A 25 -8.24 2.54 5.78
C ARG A 25 -7.17 2.78 6.83
N PRO A 26 -7.56 2.87 8.11
CA PRO A 26 -6.59 2.95 9.19
C PRO A 26 -5.73 1.70 9.28
N PHE A 27 -4.47 1.88 9.69
CA PHE A 27 -3.46 0.83 9.89
C PHE A 27 -3.09 -0.03 8.67
N ARG A 28 -3.65 0.25 7.50
CA ARG A 28 -3.20 -0.37 6.25
C ARG A 28 -1.92 0.35 5.79
N ARG A 29 -1.00 -0.37 5.14
CA ARG A 29 0.25 0.21 4.61
C ARG A 29 0.09 0.53 3.13
N SER A 30 0.54 1.71 2.71
CA SER A 30 0.66 2.04 1.29
C SER A 30 1.88 1.33 0.68
N VAL A 31 1.81 1.12 -0.63
CA VAL A 31 2.90 0.53 -1.39
C VAL A 31 3.55 1.62 -2.24
N LEU A 32 4.89 1.76 -2.14
CA LEU A 32 5.66 2.82 -2.79
C LEU A 32 6.64 2.23 -3.83
N PRO A 33 6.20 2.02 -5.10
CA PRO A 33 7.02 1.37 -6.12
C PRO A 33 8.29 2.15 -6.49
N SER A 34 8.28 3.48 -6.35
CA SER A 34 9.46 4.32 -6.59
C SER A 34 10.60 4.09 -5.60
N GLY A 35 10.35 3.45 -4.44
CA GLY A 35 11.38 3.13 -3.45
C GLY A 35 12.19 1.87 -3.76
N GLY A 36 11.81 1.12 -4.82
CA GLY A 36 12.50 -0.10 -5.25
C GLY A 36 11.65 -1.37 -5.05
N LEU A 37 11.48 -2.12 -6.14
CA LEU A 37 10.63 -3.31 -6.18
C LEU A 37 11.13 -4.46 -5.29
N LYS A 38 12.44 -4.63 -5.14
CA LYS A 38 13.04 -5.69 -4.28
C LYS A 38 12.64 -5.53 -2.82
N ILE A 39 12.59 -4.28 -2.32
CA ILE A 39 12.21 -3.98 -0.94
C ILE A 39 10.73 -4.32 -0.71
N MET A 40 9.90 -4.04 -1.71
CA MET A 40 8.48 -4.42 -1.68
C MET A 40 8.28 -5.93 -1.71
N GLU A 41 9.05 -6.67 -2.50
CA GLU A 41 8.98 -8.14 -2.55
C GLU A 41 9.30 -8.76 -1.18
N VAL A 42 10.37 -8.29 -0.53
CA VAL A 42 10.75 -8.73 0.82
C VAL A 42 9.67 -8.35 1.84
N GLY A 43 9.19 -7.11 1.82
CA GLY A 43 8.15 -6.63 2.74
C GLY A 43 6.83 -7.39 2.59
N ALA A 44 6.40 -7.68 1.36
CA ALA A 44 5.19 -8.45 1.10
C ALA A 44 5.35 -9.90 1.57
N THR A 45 6.48 -10.55 1.28
CA THR A 45 6.76 -11.93 1.71
C THR A 45 6.81 -12.03 3.24
N ALA A 46 7.45 -11.07 3.92
CA ALA A 46 7.50 -11.02 5.38
C ALA A 46 6.12 -10.78 6.02
N ALA A 47 5.24 -10.06 5.34
CA ALA A 47 3.85 -9.87 5.75
C ALA A 47 2.93 -11.06 5.37
N GLY A 48 3.47 -12.11 4.75
CA GLY A 48 2.71 -13.29 4.32
C GLY A 48 1.92 -13.11 3.02
N PHE A 49 2.14 -12.03 2.28
CA PHE A 49 1.47 -11.76 1.01
C PHE A 49 2.35 -12.15 -0.18
N THR A 50 1.73 -12.74 -1.21
CA THR A 50 2.42 -12.99 -2.49
C THR A 50 2.11 -11.83 -3.45
N PRO A 51 3.05 -10.90 -3.70
CA PRO A 51 2.79 -9.79 -4.60
C PRO A 51 2.65 -10.29 -6.05
N GLU A 52 1.61 -9.85 -6.76
CA GLU A 52 1.37 -10.20 -8.18
C GLU A 52 2.52 -9.79 -9.11
N ILE A 53 3.29 -8.78 -8.74
CA ILE A 53 4.55 -8.41 -9.42
C ILE A 53 5.51 -9.61 -9.51
N MET A 54 5.52 -10.49 -8.50
CA MET A 54 6.31 -11.73 -8.50
C MET A 54 5.69 -12.81 -9.41
N ALA A 55 4.37 -12.79 -9.63
CA ALA A 55 3.68 -13.73 -10.51
C ALA A 55 3.99 -13.41 -11.99
N CYS A 56 3.95 -12.14 -12.38
CA CYS A 56 4.33 -11.70 -13.73
C CYS A 56 5.77 -12.11 -14.08
N ARG A 57 6.71 -11.98 -13.13
CA ARG A 57 8.12 -12.37 -13.30
C ARG A 57 8.34 -13.89 -13.41
N ARG A 58 7.44 -14.71 -12.86
CA ARG A 58 7.45 -16.18 -13.00
C ARG A 58 6.80 -16.64 -14.29
N SER A 59 5.82 -15.90 -14.82
CA SER A 59 5.18 -16.20 -16.12
C SER A 59 6.04 -15.83 -17.34
N ALA A 60 7.02 -14.95 -17.15
CA ALA A 60 7.96 -14.53 -18.19
C ALA A 60 9.24 -15.40 -18.24
N ARG A 61 9.23 -16.58 -17.63
CA ARG A 61 10.32 -17.56 -17.66
C ARG A 61 9.80 -18.91 -18.14
#